data_AF-F8A9G1-F1
#
_entry.id   AF-F8A9G1-F1
#
_cell.length_a   1.000
_cell.length_b   1.000
_cell.length_c   1.000
_cell.angle_alpha   90.00
_cell.angle_beta   90.00
_cell.angle_gamma   90.00
#
_symmetry.space_group_name_H-M   'P 1'
#
loop_
_entity.id
_entity.type
_entity.pdbx_description
1 polymer ?
#
loop_
_entity_poly.entity_id
_entity_poly.type
_entity_poly.pdbx_seq_one_letter_code
_entity_poly.pdbx_strand_id
1 'polypeptide(L)'
;MGTLEVKIKTLTPLWTGGVDGTMDRIHETGILGSLRWWYEAIVRGLGGSACEGGPEGKKCELTGEKLRKFEKARREGKDWWTALDEVGICDVCKVFGTTGWKRRFRLEVADALMQSIRIDKKVALQERQYVDKNGKEKTPTWYFPNSPRSGELTVCIEDFHPAFNPQIIAGLIWFLSNWTVLGARAQLGFGIVQTTENINIKPLCEQLKNISGNNVYYHLPSLRNIFLAKIHPRNGKSFKDKDSFILKYDLRRLFANYKAIRHFIMGTIKNQKLASKVKISRPYNGEIRVWGWIPEKSDVYDKTWDREKILRAIYQHLTSHYNLVVWREMNSSRDTVSPNLSNAKIFLKSLLNCGE
;
A
#
# COMPACT_ATOMS: atom_id res chain seq x y z
N MET A 1 23.51 8.45 17.79
CA MET A 1 22.30 7.69 17.44
C MET A 1 21.13 8.51 17.91
N GLY A 2 20.31 8.98 16.97
CA GLY A 2 19.14 9.79 17.26
C GLY A 2 17.88 8.98 17.01
N THR A 3 16.90 9.11 17.90
CA THR A 3 15.57 8.52 17.71
C THR A 3 14.64 9.59 17.18
N LEU A 4 14.07 9.35 15.99
CA LEU A 4 13.00 10.18 15.44
C LEU A 4 11.66 9.58 15.87
N GLU A 5 10.81 10.39 16.47
CA GLU A 5 9.46 9.99 16.88
C GLU A 5 8.42 10.52 15.89
N VAL A 6 7.50 9.65 15.48
CA VAL A 6 6.36 10.01 14.63
C VAL A 6 5.08 9.64 15.35
N LYS A 7 4.34 10.64 15.81
CA LYS A 7 3.05 10.45 16.47
C LYS A 7 1.91 10.30 15.46
N ILE A 8 1.12 9.25 15.65
CA ILE A 8 0.09 8.81 14.72
C ILE A 8 -1.21 8.54 15.47
N LYS A 9 -2.32 9.01 14.92
CA LYS A 9 -3.68 8.71 15.37
C LYS A 9 -4.41 7.85 14.35
N THR A 10 -5.09 6.80 14.80
CA THR A 10 -5.92 5.97 13.93
C THR A 10 -7.25 6.66 13.62
N LEU A 11 -7.60 6.82 12.34
CA LEU A 11 -8.92 7.31 11.90
C LEU A 11 -9.89 6.18 11.55
N THR A 12 -9.34 5.00 11.26
CA THR A 12 -10.07 3.73 11.22
C THR A 12 -9.29 2.74 12.07
N PRO A 13 -9.90 1.66 12.56
CA PRO A 13 -9.19 0.74 13.44
C PRO A 13 -7.97 0.16 12.74
N LEU A 14 -6.91 -0.11 13.50
CA LEU A 14 -5.65 -0.64 13.00
C LEU A 14 -5.59 -2.15 13.24
N TRP A 15 -5.05 -2.86 12.26
CA TRP A 15 -4.76 -4.29 12.35
C TRP A 15 -3.34 -4.54 11.87
N THR A 16 -2.46 -5.12 12.67
CA THR A 16 -1.09 -5.46 12.23
C THR A 16 -0.86 -6.95 12.10
N GLY A 17 -1.59 -7.78 12.86
CA GLY A 17 -1.59 -9.24 12.75
C GLY A 17 -0.32 -9.90 13.30
N GLY A 18 -0.47 -10.66 14.37
CA GLY A 18 0.56 -11.53 14.94
C GLY A 18 0.73 -12.84 14.16
N VAL A 19 1.63 -13.70 14.66
CA VAL A 19 2.00 -14.97 14.01
C VAL A 19 0.80 -15.92 13.84
N ASP A 20 -0.12 -15.91 14.79
CA ASP A 20 -1.38 -16.68 14.79
C ASP A 20 -2.51 -15.99 14.01
N GLY A 21 -2.25 -14.82 13.42
CA GLY A 21 -3.26 -14.01 12.74
C GLY A 21 -4.25 -13.32 13.69
N THR A 22 -3.92 -13.21 14.99
CA THR A 22 -4.61 -12.38 15.99
C THR A 22 -3.86 -11.07 16.21
N MET A 23 -4.25 -10.28 17.21
CA MET A 23 -3.64 -8.98 17.50
C MET A 23 -3.71 -8.71 19.00
N ASP A 24 -2.72 -9.21 19.72
CA ASP A 24 -2.54 -8.98 21.15
C ASP A 24 -1.92 -7.62 21.44
N ARG A 25 -1.09 -7.09 20.54
CA ARG A 25 -0.49 -5.75 20.57
C ARG A 25 -0.33 -5.15 19.17
N ILE A 26 0.25 -3.96 19.05
CA ILE A 26 0.67 -3.45 17.75
C ILE A 26 1.97 -4.14 17.32
N HIS A 27 1.89 -5.10 16.40
CA HIS A 27 3.07 -5.70 15.79
C HIS A 27 3.74 -4.76 14.77
N GLU A 28 5.01 -4.44 15.02
CA GLU A 28 5.87 -3.59 14.18
C GLU A 28 6.06 -4.18 12.78
N THR A 29 6.05 -5.51 12.67
CA THR A 29 6.16 -6.23 11.40
C THR A 29 5.04 -5.89 10.43
N GLY A 30 3.82 -5.65 10.94
CA GLY A 30 2.68 -5.22 10.12
C GLY A 30 2.87 -3.81 9.55
N ILE A 31 3.42 -2.89 10.35
CA ILE A 31 3.75 -1.52 9.92
C ILE A 31 4.91 -1.53 8.93
N LEU A 32 6.00 -2.23 9.25
CA LEU A 32 7.16 -2.42 8.38
C LEU A 32 6.77 -3.03 7.03
N GLY A 33 5.84 -3.99 7.02
CA GLY A 33 5.32 -4.60 5.80
C GLY A 33 4.66 -3.58 4.87
N SER A 34 3.77 -2.72 5.40
CA SER A 34 3.12 -1.66 4.62
C SER A 34 4.13 -0.65 4.08
N LEU A 35 5.08 -0.23 4.92
CA LEU A 35 6.15 0.71 4.53
C LEU A 35 6.99 0.12 3.40
N ARG A 36 7.51 -1.10 3.58
CA ARG A 36 8.32 -1.76 2.55
C ARG A 36 7.56 -1.90 1.25
N TRP A 37 6.30 -2.37 1.30
CA TRP A 37 5.50 -2.60 0.10
C TRP A 37 5.29 -1.32 -0.73
N TRP A 38 4.98 -0.20 -0.07
CA TRP A 38 4.81 1.09 -0.76
C TRP A 38 6.14 1.68 -1.24
N TYR A 39 7.22 1.52 -0.48
CA TYR A 39 8.55 1.92 -0.94
C TYR A 39 8.95 1.14 -2.21
N GLU A 40 8.68 -0.17 -2.25
CA GLU A 40 8.89 -1.00 -3.44
C GLU A 40 8.07 -0.52 -4.64
N ALA A 41 6.78 -0.23 -4.46
CA ALA A 41 5.92 0.26 -5.53
C ALA A 41 6.42 1.60 -6.08
N ILE A 42 6.87 2.51 -5.21
CA ILE A 42 7.44 3.79 -5.59
C ILE A 42 8.75 3.58 -6.39
N VAL A 43 9.70 2.81 -5.85
CA VAL A 43 10.99 2.52 -6.50
C VAL A 43 10.78 1.92 -7.89
N ARG A 44 9.91 0.91 -8.02
CA ARG A 44 9.58 0.26 -9.30
C ARG A 44 9.03 1.27 -10.30
N GLY A 45 8.17 2.19 -9.85
CA GLY A 45 7.59 3.18 -10.75
C GLY A 45 8.56 4.29 -11.20
N LEU A 46 9.59 4.56 -10.41
CA LEU A 46 10.68 5.46 -10.76
C LEU A 46 11.74 4.79 -11.66
N GLY A 47 11.59 3.49 -11.98
CA GLY A 47 12.52 2.73 -12.81
C GLY A 47 13.69 2.10 -12.04
N GLY A 48 13.67 2.21 -10.71
CA GLY A 48 14.69 1.64 -9.82
C GLY A 48 14.60 0.12 -9.70
N SER A 49 15.60 -0.46 -9.02
CA SER A 49 15.64 -1.90 -8.78
C SER A 49 14.89 -2.28 -7.50
N ALA A 50 14.02 -3.27 -7.60
CA ALA A 50 13.37 -3.90 -6.45
C ALA A 50 13.37 -5.42 -6.62
N CYS A 51 13.32 -6.16 -5.51
CA CYS A 51 13.19 -7.62 -5.57
C CYS A 51 11.86 -8.01 -6.22
N GLU A 52 11.90 -9.10 -6.97
CA GLU A 52 10.70 -9.80 -7.42
C GLU A 52 10.42 -10.90 -6.40
N GLY A 53 9.31 -10.79 -5.67
CA GLY A 53 8.92 -11.80 -4.68
C GLY A 53 8.42 -13.07 -5.36
N GLY A 54 8.94 -14.23 -4.97
CA GLY A 54 8.52 -15.54 -5.47
C GLY A 54 9.65 -16.57 -5.40
N PRO A 55 9.37 -17.86 -5.62
CA PRO A 55 10.40 -18.91 -5.66
C PRO A 55 11.45 -18.68 -6.76
N GLU A 56 11.02 -18.15 -7.91
CA GLU A 56 11.84 -17.89 -9.10
C GLU A 56 12.29 -16.42 -9.24
N GLY A 57 11.83 -15.54 -8.34
CA GLY A 57 12.15 -14.12 -8.40
C GLY A 57 13.58 -13.81 -7.93
N LYS A 58 14.17 -12.73 -8.45
CA LYS A 58 15.52 -12.27 -8.08
C LYS A 58 15.61 -11.98 -6.58
N LYS A 59 16.15 -12.94 -5.82
CA LYS A 59 16.46 -12.78 -4.39
C LYS A 59 17.66 -11.86 -4.25
N CYS A 60 17.51 -10.83 -3.43
CA CYS A 60 18.62 -9.93 -3.08
C CYS A 60 19.31 -10.51 -1.84
N GLU A 61 20.63 -10.61 -1.84
CA GLU A 61 21.38 -11.04 -0.68
C GLU A 61 22.79 -10.47 -0.74
N LEU A 62 23.36 -10.20 0.42
CA LEU A 62 24.73 -9.74 0.61
C LEU A 62 25.50 -10.81 1.39
N THR A 63 25.80 -11.92 0.72
CA THR A 63 26.49 -13.07 1.30
C THR A 63 27.60 -13.54 0.35
N GLY A 64 28.51 -14.38 0.85
CA GLY A 64 29.54 -15.02 0.03
C GLY A 64 30.40 -14.01 -0.77
N GLU A 65 30.48 -14.22 -2.08
CA GLU A 65 31.28 -13.37 -2.98
C GLU A 65 30.81 -11.91 -3.02
N LYS A 66 29.49 -11.67 -2.97
CA LYS A 66 28.95 -10.31 -2.94
C LYS A 66 29.40 -9.54 -1.71
N LEU A 67 29.40 -10.20 -0.54
CA LEU A 67 29.90 -9.59 0.68
C LEU A 67 31.39 -9.24 0.56
N ARG A 68 32.22 -10.16 0.05
CA ARG A 68 33.66 -9.91 -0.16
C ARG A 68 33.92 -8.74 -1.11
N LYS A 69 33.18 -8.67 -2.23
CA LYS A 69 33.27 -7.56 -3.20
C LYS A 69 32.84 -6.23 -2.57
N PHE A 70 31.76 -6.25 -1.81
CA PHE A 70 31.27 -5.09 -1.08
C PHE A 70 32.32 -4.56 -0.08
N GLU A 71 32.89 -5.45 0.75
CA GLU A 71 33.93 -5.08 1.72
C GLU A 71 35.19 -4.54 1.03
N LYS A 72 35.58 -5.12 -0.11
CA LYS A 72 36.71 -4.64 -0.92
C LYS A 72 36.44 -3.22 -1.42
N ALA A 73 35.27 -2.97 -2.01
CA ALA A 73 34.87 -1.64 -2.48
C ALA A 73 34.87 -0.60 -1.34
N ARG A 74 34.45 -1.00 -0.13
CA ARG A 74 34.51 -0.13 1.06
C ARG A 74 35.95 0.17 1.50
N ARG A 75 36.86 -0.82 1.44
CA ARG A 75 38.30 -0.62 1.73
C ARG A 75 38.97 0.31 0.71
N GLU A 76 38.50 0.30 -0.53
CA GLU A 76 38.94 1.20 -1.61
C GLU A 76 38.34 2.62 -1.51
N GLY A 77 37.57 2.90 -0.46
CA GLY A 77 37.07 4.25 -0.17
C GLY A 77 35.72 4.60 -0.80
N LYS A 78 35.07 3.68 -1.53
CA LYS A 78 33.73 3.93 -2.10
C LYS A 78 32.69 4.06 -1.00
N ASP A 79 31.74 4.98 -1.14
CA ASP A 79 30.65 5.12 -0.18
C ASP A 79 29.75 3.87 -0.16
N TRP A 80 28.95 3.74 0.90
CA TRP A 80 28.11 2.55 1.13
C TRP A 80 27.13 2.29 0.00
N TRP A 81 26.51 3.33 -0.55
CA TRP A 81 25.46 3.18 -1.55
C TRP A 81 26.07 2.73 -2.87
N THR A 82 27.16 3.36 -3.29
CA THR A 82 27.93 2.95 -4.48
C THR A 82 28.46 1.53 -4.36
N ALA A 83 29.02 1.16 -3.20
CA ALA A 83 29.51 -0.21 -3.00
C ALA A 83 28.39 -1.25 -3.04
N LEU A 84 27.17 -0.92 -2.57
CA LEU A 84 26.00 -1.79 -2.65
C LEU A 84 25.47 -1.92 -4.09
N ASP A 85 25.55 -0.86 -4.87
CA ASP A 85 25.22 -0.86 -6.30
C ASP A 85 26.11 -1.82 -7.08
N GLU A 86 27.42 -1.80 -6.84
CA GLU A 86 28.39 -2.66 -7.53
C GLU A 86 28.16 -4.16 -7.32
N VAL A 87 27.58 -4.54 -6.18
CA VAL A 87 27.25 -5.93 -5.87
C VAL A 87 25.78 -6.28 -6.15
N GLY A 88 25.04 -5.33 -6.74
CA GLY A 88 23.68 -5.53 -7.24
C GLY A 88 22.62 -5.61 -6.15
N ILE A 89 22.80 -4.93 -5.02
CA ILE A 89 21.75 -4.78 -4.01
C ILE A 89 20.73 -3.74 -4.49
N CYS A 90 19.47 -4.14 -4.58
CA CYS A 90 18.41 -3.28 -5.10
C CYS A 90 18.09 -2.10 -4.16
N ASP A 91 17.55 -1.01 -4.71
CA ASP A 91 17.32 0.26 -4.00
C ASP A 91 16.46 0.12 -2.74
N VAL A 92 15.50 -0.82 -2.77
CA VAL A 92 14.65 -1.15 -1.62
C VAL A 92 15.46 -1.83 -0.52
N CYS A 93 16.29 -2.81 -0.88
CA CYS A 93 17.07 -3.59 0.10
C CYS A 93 18.19 -2.76 0.73
N LYS A 94 18.71 -1.73 0.03
CA LYS A 94 19.64 -0.76 0.62
C LYS A 94 19.08 -0.14 1.90
N VAL A 95 17.77 0.16 1.93
CA VAL A 95 17.06 0.76 3.09
C VAL A 95 16.46 -0.30 4.02
N PHE A 96 15.62 -1.19 3.48
CA PHE A 96 14.81 -2.14 4.26
C PHE A 96 15.52 -3.45 4.59
N GLY A 97 16.77 -3.61 4.15
CA GLY A 97 17.55 -4.82 4.39
C GLY A 97 17.20 -5.98 3.47
N THR A 98 18.08 -6.98 3.51
CA THR A 98 17.92 -8.29 2.89
C THR A 98 18.78 -9.34 3.61
N THR A 99 18.82 -10.59 3.17
CA THR A 99 19.71 -11.62 3.73
C THR A 99 21.18 -11.14 3.72
N GLY A 100 21.85 -11.18 4.87
CA GLY A 100 23.22 -10.67 5.03
C GLY A 100 23.35 -9.14 5.12
N TRP A 101 22.23 -8.39 5.03
CA TRP A 101 22.21 -6.93 5.11
C TRP A 101 21.06 -6.42 5.99
N LYS A 102 21.38 -5.92 7.19
CA LYS A 102 20.35 -5.37 8.10
C LYS A 102 19.67 -4.14 7.48
N ARG A 103 18.42 -3.88 7.86
CA ARG A 103 17.74 -2.60 7.58
C ARG A 103 18.54 -1.45 8.21
N ARG A 104 18.47 -0.26 7.61
CA ARG A 104 19.24 0.91 8.05
C ARG A 104 18.65 1.65 9.25
N PHE A 105 17.51 1.15 9.75
CA PHE A 105 16.81 1.69 10.89
C PHE A 105 16.24 0.58 11.79
N ARG A 106 16.03 0.93 13.06
CA ARG A 106 15.10 0.22 13.95
C ARG A 106 13.75 0.90 13.86
N LEU A 107 12.69 0.12 13.92
CA LEU A 107 11.33 0.63 14.10
C LEU A 107 10.77 -0.03 15.36
N GLU A 108 10.40 0.80 16.31
CA GLU A 108 9.68 0.40 17.52
C GLU A 108 8.38 1.17 17.61
N VAL A 109 7.42 0.64 18.36
CA VAL A 109 6.11 1.27 18.54
C VAL A 109 5.83 1.40 20.02
N ALA A 110 5.57 2.63 20.46
CA ALA A 110 4.94 2.89 21.74
C ALA A 110 3.43 3.00 21.53
N ASP A 111 2.67 2.03 22.03
CA ASP A 111 1.23 1.88 21.80
C ASP A 111 0.39 1.94 23.09
N ALA A 112 0.92 2.55 24.16
CA ALA A 112 0.24 2.62 25.46
C ALA A 112 -1.16 3.27 25.40
N LEU A 113 -1.40 4.16 24.43
CA LEU A 113 -2.69 4.83 24.21
C LEU A 113 -3.60 4.08 23.23
N MET A 114 -3.20 2.89 22.75
CA MET A 114 -4.00 2.04 21.87
C MET A 114 -4.90 1.11 22.68
N GLN A 115 -6.18 1.11 22.35
CA GLN A 115 -7.18 0.28 23.01
C GLN A 115 -7.77 -0.73 22.04
N SER A 116 -8.08 -1.93 22.54
CA SER A 116 -8.88 -2.89 21.77
C SER A 116 -10.29 -2.33 21.63
N ILE A 117 -10.80 -2.30 20.40
CA ILE A 117 -12.17 -1.84 20.15
C ILE A 117 -13.07 -3.01 19.78
N ARG A 118 -14.34 -2.92 20.19
CA ARG A 118 -15.37 -3.87 19.74
C ARG A 118 -15.90 -3.40 18.39
N ILE A 119 -15.83 -4.29 17.42
CA ILE A 119 -16.48 -4.13 16.11
C ILE A 119 -17.48 -5.28 15.92
N ASP A 120 -18.47 -5.08 15.04
CA ASP A 120 -19.38 -6.16 14.67
C ASP A 120 -18.59 -7.37 14.18
N LYS A 121 -18.78 -8.51 14.86
CA LYS A 121 -18.12 -9.77 14.49
C LYS A 121 -18.58 -10.29 13.13
N LYS A 122 -19.72 -9.80 12.64
CA LYS A 122 -20.33 -10.19 11.38
C LYS A 122 -20.98 -8.97 10.74
N VAL A 123 -20.61 -8.68 9.50
CA VAL A 123 -21.30 -7.70 8.65
C VAL A 123 -21.96 -8.46 7.51
N ALA A 124 -23.29 -8.47 7.46
CA ALA A 124 -24.08 -9.11 6.41
C ALA A 124 -24.91 -8.06 5.68
N LEU A 125 -24.85 -8.07 4.34
CA LEU A 125 -25.56 -7.11 3.51
C LEU A 125 -26.87 -7.71 2.99
N GLN A 126 -27.94 -7.58 3.77
CA GLN A 126 -29.26 -8.09 3.40
C GLN A 126 -29.78 -7.42 2.12
N GLU A 127 -29.47 -6.15 1.92
CA GLU A 127 -29.80 -5.36 0.73
C GLU A 127 -29.02 -5.77 -0.54
N ARG A 128 -28.16 -6.80 -0.45
CA ARG A 128 -27.34 -7.33 -1.55
C ARG A 128 -27.44 -8.86 -1.67
N GLN A 129 -28.53 -9.45 -1.19
CA GLN A 129 -28.81 -10.87 -1.40
C GLN A 129 -28.82 -11.22 -2.90
N TYR A 130 -28.35 -12.41 -3.24
CA TYR A 130 -28.35 -12.91 -4.62
C TYR A 130 -28.49 -14.43 -4.65
N VAL A 131 -28.99 -14.96 -5.76
CA VAL A 131 -29.05 -16.40 -6.01
C VAL A 131 -27.74 -16.84 -6.68
N ASP A 132 -27.06 -17.82 -6.10
CA ASP A 132 -25.85 -18.37 -6.70
C ASP A 132 -26.16 -19.33 -7.86
N LYS A 133 -25.11 -19.78 -8.55
CA LYS A 133 -25.23 -20.68 -9.70
C LYS A 133 -25.90 -22.04 -9.40
N ASN A 134 -26.07 -22.39 -8.13
CA ASN A 134 -26.71 -23.62 -7.69
C ASN A 134 -28.16 -23.36 -7.23
N GLY A 135 -28.72 -22.17 -7.51
CA GLY A 135 -30.07 -21.81 -7.09
C GLY A 135 -30.18 -21.46 -5.60
N LYS A 136 -29.06 -21.36 -4.86
CA LYS A 136 -29.09 -21.08 -3.42
C LYS A 136 -29.00 -19.59 -3.16
N GLU A 137 -29.90 -19.07 -2.34
CA GLU A 137 -29.86 -17.71 -1.84
C GLU A 137 -28.61 -17.47 -0.96
N LYS A 138 -27.92 -16.35 -1.20
CA LYS A 138 -26.68 -15.97 -0.52
C LYS A 138 -26.75 -14.52 -0.08
N THR A 139 -26.39 -14.28 1.18
CA THR A 139 -26.11 -12.95 1.72
C THR A 139 -24.60 -12.71 1.76
N PRO A 140 -24.07 -11.69 1.06
CA PRO A 140 -22.68 -11.29 1.19
C PRO A 140 -22.34 -10.98 2.65
N THR A 141 -21.33 -11.67 3.19
CA THR A 141 -21.01 -11.62 4.62
C THR A 141 -19.51 -11.56 4.86
N TRP A 142 -19.09 -10.71 5.79
CA TRP A 142 -17.73 -10.60 6.30
C TRP A 142 -17.69 -10.93 7.79
N TYR A 143 -16.62 -11.59 8.23
CA TYR A 143 -16.44 -12.04 9.60
C TYR A 143 -15.18 -11.44 10.21
N PHE A 144 -15.30 -10.99 11.46
CA PHE A 144 -14.25 -10.35 12.25
C PHE A 144 -14.13 -11.07 13.59
N PRO A 145 -13.42 -12.21 13.64
CA PRO A 145 -13.34 -13.02 14.86
C PRO A 145 -12.54 -12.31 15.98
N ASN A 146 -11.64 -11.41 15.62
CA ASN A 146 -10.70 -10.75 16.53
C ASN A 146 -10.89 -9.24 16.51
N SER A 147 -10.69 -8.61 17.66
CA SER A 147 -10.80 -7.17 17.82
C SER A 147 -9.56 -6.42 17.29
N PRO A 148 -9.73 -5.38 16.46
CA PRO A 148 -8.65 -4.47 16.10
C PRO A 148 -8.34 -3.52 17.26
N ARG A 149 -7.31 -2.68 17.10
CA ARG A 149 -6.99 -1.61 18.05
C ARG A 149 -7.15 -0.22 17.44
N SER A 150 -7.54 0.76 18.25
CA SER A 150 -7.63 2.18 17.85
C SER A 150 -7.07 3.08 18.95
N GLY A 151 -6.62 4.27 18.59
CA GLY A 151 -6.06 5.24 19.51
C GLY A 151 -4.89 5.97 18.89
N GLU A 152 -3.97 6.39 19.76
CA GLU A 152 -2.73 7.07 19.40
C GLU A 152 -1.55 6.15 19.66
N LEU A 153 -0.53 6.24 18.80
CA LEU A 153 0.73 5.51 18.95
C LEU A 153 1.88 6.37 18.44
N THR A 154 3.08 6.10 18.96
CA THR A 154 4.32 6.72 18.48
C THR A 154 5.15 5.66 17.78
N VAL A 155 5.56 5.94 16.54
CA VAL A 155 6.54 5.14 15.81
C VAL A 155 7.92 5.74 16.04
N CYS A 156 8.78 4.99 16.72
CA CYS A 156 10.15 5.39 17.03
C CYS A 156 11.08 4.81 15.96
N ILE A 157 11.82 5.67 15.27
CA ILE A 157 12.72 5.31 14.17
C ILE A 157 14.15 5.65 14.61
N GLU A 158 14.92 4.62 14.96
CA GLU A 158 16.32 4.78 15.34
C GLU A 158 17.21 4.60 14.11
N ASP A 159 18.19 5.49 13.94
CA ASP A 159 19.21 5.35 12.90
C ASP A 159 20.26 4.29 13.29
N PHE A 160 20.43 3.27 12.44
CA PHE A 160 21.50 2.27 12.63
C PHE A 160 22.69 2.48 11.70
N HIS A 161 22.67 3.57 10.94
CA HIS A 161 23.73 3.87 9.99
C HIS A 161 23.88 5.37 9.80
N PRO A 162 25.09 5.96 9.94
CA PRO A 162 25.30 7.40 9.82
C PRO A 162 24.84 8.01 8.49
N ALA A 163 24.88 7.22 7.41
CA ALA A 163 24.42 7.68 6.09
C ALA A 163 22.90 7.60 5.90
N PHE A 164 22.13 7.07 6.87
CA PHE A 164 20.69 6.91 6.75
C PHE A 164 19.94 8.01 7.50
N ASN A 165 18.99 8.66 6.82
CA ASN A 165 18.14 9.67 7.44
C ASN A 165 16.79 9.05 7.86
N PRO A 166 16.44 8.98 9.17
CA PRO A 166 15.18 8.41 9.63
C PRO A 166 13.93 9.14 9.11
N GLN A 167 14.07 10.40 8.69
CA GLN A 167 12.99 11.16 8.04
C GLN A 167 12.51 10.52 6.72
N ILE A 168 13.30 9.65 6.10
CA ILE A 168 12.84 8.87 4.94
C ILE A 168 11.65 7.98 5.32
N ILE A 169 11.69 7.35 6.50
CA ILE A 169 10.59 6.51 6.99
C ILE A 169 9.43 7.37 7.45
N ALA A 170 9.69 8.49 8.14
CA ALA A 170 8.64 9.42 8.54
C ALA A 170 7.89 9.97 7.32
N GLY A 171 8.59 10.42 6.27
CA GLY A 171 7.98 10.87 5.02
C GLY A 171 7.16 9.78 4.34
N LEU A 172 7.56 8.51 4.47
CA LEU A 172 6.80 7.39 3.93
C LEU A 172 5.53 7.14 4.75
N ILE A 173 5.59 7.25 6.08
CA ILE A 173 4.40 7.24 6.95
C ILE A 173 3.43 8.36 6.53
N TRP A 174 3.95 9.56 6.26
CA TRP A 174 3.15 10.69 5.78
C TRP A 174 2.48 10.39 4.43
N PHE A 175 3.18 9.74 3.49
CA PHE A 175 2.58 9.31 2.23
C PHE A 175 1.42 8.33 2.48
N LEU A 176 1.61 7.35 3.36
CA LEU A 176 0.59 6.36 3.70
C LEU A 176 -0.61 7.03 4.40
N SER A 177 -0.39 7.98 5.31
CA SER A 177 -1.47 8.68 6.02
C SER A 177 -2.35 9.53 5.09
N ASN A 178 -1.80 10.05 3.98
CA ASN A 178 -2.53 10.89 3.04
C ASN A 178 -3.28 10.13 1.96
N TRP A 179 -2.75 8.97 1.54
CA TRP A 179 -3.23 8.28 0.35
C TRP A 179 -3.74 6.86 0.60
N THR A 180 -3.26 6.17 1.64
CA THR A 180 -3.46 4.73 1.80
C THR A 180 -3.64 4.37 3.28
N VAL A 181 -3.05 3.27 3.76
CA VAL A 181 -3.20 2.74 5.14
C VAL A 181 -1.90 2.15 5.67
N LEU A 182 -1.76 2.12 7.00
CA LEU A 182 -0.77 1.33 7.72
C LEU A 182 -1.33 -0.01 8.20
N GLY A 183 -0.47 -1.03 8.26
CA GLY A 183 -0.83 -2.36 8.73
C GLY A 183 -1.49 -3.24 7.67
N ALA A 184 -2.12 -4.30 8.16
CA ALA A 184 -2.74 -5.37 7.40
C ALA A 184 -4.27 -5.24 7.35
N ARG A 185 -4.91 -6.16 6.61
CA ARG A 185 -6.38 -6.16 6.37
C ARG A 185 -6.92 -4.87 5.73
N ALA A 186 -6.08 -4.14 5.01
CA ALA A 186 -6.44 -3.00 4.16
C ALA A 186 -7.67 -3.23 3.26
N GLN A 187 -7.87 -4.47 2.77
CA GLN A 187 -9.03 -4.82 1.96
C GLN A 187 -10.36 -4.81 2.72
N LEU A 188 -10.32 -4.75 4.05
CA LEU A 188 -11.47 -4.63 4.95
C LEU A 188 -11.52 -3.23 5.61
N GLY A 189 -10.68 -2.32 5.13
CA GLY A 189 -10.72 -0.90 5.46
C GLY A 189 -10.07 -0.49 6.78
N PHE A 190 -9.19 -1.31 7.33
CA PHE A 190 -8.38 -0.99 8.50
C PHE A 190 -7.15 -0.14 8.14
N GLY A 191 -6.70 0.67 9.09
CA GLY A 191 -5.36 1.27 9.06
C GLY A 191 -5.25 2.66 8.47
N ILE A 192 -6.36 3.37 8.22
CA ILE A 192 -6.29 4.81 7.97
C ILE A 192 -5.79 5.50 9.22
N VAL A 193 -4.78 6.33 9.06
CA VAL A 193 -4.11 7.06 10.12
C VAL A 193 -3.90 8.51 9.72
N GLN A 194 -3.64 9.35 10.72
CA GLN A 194 -3.23 10.74 10.58
C GLN A 194 -1.97 10.96 11.40
N THR A 195 -1.00 11.68 10.85
CA THR A 195 0.14 12.20 11.62
C THR A 195 -0.33 13.41 12.43
N THR A 196 0.00 13.46 13.72
CA THR A 196 -0.43 14.59 14.58
C THR A 196 0.50 15.80 14.48
N GLU A 197 1.66 15.62 13.86
CA GLU A 197 2.69 16.63 13.71
C GLU A 197 3.09 16.76 12.23
N ASN A 198 3.68 17.91 11.87
CA ASN A 198 4.19 18.15 10.53
C ASN A 198 5.46 17.33 10.30
N ILE A 199 5.43 16.45 9.30
CA ILE A 199 6.56 15.60 8.94
C ILE A 199 7.42 16.31 7.88
N ASN A 200 8.73 16.37 8.11
CA ASN A 200 9.67 16.82 7.09
C ASN A 200 9.86 15.75 6.02
N ILE A 201 9.16 15.89 4.91
CA ILE A 201 9.22 14.96 3.77
C ILE A 201 10.45 15.14 2.86
N LYS A 202 11.21 16.24 3.01
CA LYS A 202 12.30 16.59 2.09
C LYS A 202 13.34 15.46 1.93
N PRO A 203 13.78 14.78 3.01
CA PRO A 203 14.73 13.67 2.90
C PRO A 203 14.19 12.49 2.08
N LEU A 204 12.89 12.19 2.17
CA LEU A 204 12.27 11.18 1.30
C LEU A 204 12.28 11.63 -0.16
N CYS A 205 11.91 12.89 -0.43
CA CYS A 205 11.93 13.45 -1.79
C CYS A 205 13.34 13.36 -2.41
N GLU A 206 14.38 13.74 -1.67
CA GLU A 206 15.78 13.68 -2.11
C GLU A 206 16.25 12.24 -2.35
N GLN A 207 15.95 11.32 -1.43
CA GLN A 207 16.25 9.90 -1.59
C GLN A 207 15.63 9.32 -2.88
N LEU A 208 14.37 9.66 -3.14
CA LEU A 208 13.64 9.15 -4.31
C LEU A 208 14.04 9.86 -5.62
N LYS A 209 14.50 11.12 -5.57
CA LYS A 209 15.05 11.83 -6.74
C LYS A 209 16.26 11.09 -7.34
N ASN A 210 17.10 10.52 -6.47
CA ASN A 210 18.31 9.78 -6.82
C ASN A 210 18.04 8.40 -7.42
N ILE A 211 16.82 7.87 -7.29
CA ILE A 211 16.44 6.65 -8.00
C ILE A 211 16.47 6.95 -9.50
N SER A 212 17.35 6.24 -10.18
CA SER A 212 17.58 6.30 -11.61
C SER A 212 17.63 4.89 -12.15
N GLY A 213 17.10 4.69 -13.34
CA GLY A 213 17.03 3.38 -13.96
C GLY A 213 15.89 3.29 -14.96
N ASN A 214 15.96 2.23 -15.78
CA ASN A 214 15.02 1.96 -16.85
C ASN A 214 14.28 0.64 -16.63
N ASN A 215 14.27 0.10 -15.39
CA ASN A 215 13.57 -1.15 -15.09
C ASN A 215 12.07 -0.96 -15.28
N VAL A 216 11.41 -1.90 -15.95
CA VAL A 216 9.97 -1.86 -16.19
C VAL A 216 9.30 -3.08 -15.57
N TYR A 217 8.25 -2.83 -14.79
CA TYR A 217 7.56 -3.87 -14.01
C TYR A 217 6.08 -3.96 -14.41
N TYR A 218 5.80 -4.67 -15.50
CA TYR A 218 4.44 -4.75 -16.04
C TYR A 218 3.46 -5.55 -15.17
N HIS A 219 3.97 -6.56 -14.46
CA HIS A 219 3.18 -7.54 -13.72
C HIS A 219 3.13 -7.30 -12.20
N LEU A 220 3.97 -6.39 -11.69
CA LEU A 220 4.16 -6.12 -10.27
C LEU A 220 3.60 -4.75 -9.87
N PRO A 221 3.31 -4.51 -8.57
CA PRO A 221 2.87 -3.21 -8.10
C PRO A 221 3.94 -2.15 -8.35
N SER A 222 3.55 -1.04 -8.97
CA SER A 222 4.42 0.07 -9.35
C SER A 222 3.63 1.38 -9.28
N LEU A 223 4.28 2.50 -8.95
CA LEU A 223 3.65 3.83 -8.98
C LEU A 223 2.95 4.11 -10.32
N ARG A 224 3.45 3.53 -11.41
CA ARG A 224 2.88 3.69 -12.76
C ARG A 224 1.53 3.00 -12.94
N ASN A 225 1.25 1.98 -12.12
CA ASN A 225 0.07 1.15 -12.26
C ASN A 225 -0.84 1.14 -11.02
N ILE A 226 -0.62 2.08 -10.09
CA ILE A 226 -1.57 2.36 -9.01
C ILE A 226 -2.67 3.33 -9.43
N PHE A 227 -3.76 3.34 -8.67
CA PHE A 227 -4.70 4.45 -8.61
C PHE A 227 -5.02 4.77 -7.15
N LEU A 228 -5.32 6.04 -6.87
CA LEU A 228 -5.67 6.54 -5.53
C LEU A 228 -6.92 7.40 -5.66
N ALA A 229 -7.97 7.11 -4.91
CA ALA A 229 -9.22 7.85 -4.97
C ALA A 229 -9.79 8.15 -3.58
N LYS A 230 -10.48 9.29 -3.50
CA LYS A 230 -11.25 9.70 -2.33
C LYS A 230 -12.66 10.05 -2.78
N ILE A 231 -13.65 9.52 -2.08
CA ILE A 231 -15.06 9.72 -2.39
C ILE A 231 -15.82 10.23 -1.18
N HIS A 232 -16.78 11.09 -1.44
CA HIS A 232 -17.79 11.54 -0.48
C HIS A 232 -19.17 10.99 -0.88
N PRO A 233 -20.11 10.87 0.08
CA PRO A 233 -21.48 10.51 -0.23
C PRO A 233 -22.15 11.59 -1.10
N ARG A 234 -23.09 11.18 -1.95
CA ARG A 234 -23.95 12.12 -2.70
C ARG A 234 -25.15 12.56 -1.85
N ASN A 235 -25.72 13.71 -2.21
CA ASN A 235 -27.00 14.21 -1.70
C ASN A 235 -27.04 14.43 -0.18
N GLY A 236 -25.96 14.94 0.41
CA GLY A 236 -25.91 15.29 1.84
C GLY A 236 -26.02 14.11 2.81
N LYS A 237 -25.94 12.86 2.32
CA LYS A 237 -25.90 11.67 3.19
C LYS A 237 -24.56 11.60 3.93
N SER A 238 -24.50 10.81 4.99
CA SER A 238 -23.24 10.44 5.64
C SER A 238 -22.96 8.96 5.43
N PHE A 239 -21.68 8.60 5.28
CA PHE A 239 -21.30 7.19 5.23
C PHE A 239 -21.56 6.49 6.56
N LYS A 240 -21.99 5.24 6.48
CA LYS A 240 -22.11 4.28 7.58
C LYS A 240 -21.03 3.21 7.41
N ASP A 241 -20.67 2.54 8.50
CA ASP A 241 -19.66 1.46 8.50
C ASP A 241 -19.88 0.39 7.41
N LYS A 242 -21.15 0.05 7.13
CA LYS A 242 -21.51 -0.93 6.11
C LYS A 242 -21.22 -0.48 4.67
N ASP A 243 -21.12 0.82 4.41
CA ASP A 243 -21.01 1.37 3.06
C ASP A 243 -19.71 0.95 2.37
N SER A 244 -18.62 0.76 3.13
CA SER A 244 -17.38 0.18 2.60
C SER A 244 -17.57 -1.24 2.08
N PHE A 245 -18.43 -2.03 2.72
CA PHE A 245 -18.73 -3.40 2.30
C PHE A 245 -19.71 -3.43 1.13
N ILE A 246 -20.66 -2.49 1.10
CA ILE A 246 -21.55 -2.28 -0.05
C ILE A 246 -20.73 -1.93 -1.28
N LEU A 247 -19.85 -0.92 -1.19
CA LEU A 247 -18.96 -0.54 -2.28
C LEU A 247 -18.06 -1.71 -2.71
N LYS A 248 -17.52 -2.46 -1.75
CA LYS A 248 -16.71 -3.65 -2.06
C LYS A 248 -17.50 -4.72 -2.81
N TYR A 249 -18.75 -4.94 -2.42
CA TYR A 249 -19.64 -5.86 -3.12
C TYR A 249 -19.93 -5.35 -4.54
N ASP A 250 -20.30 -4.08 -4.67
CA ASP A 250 -20.69 -3.48 -5.95
C ASP A 250 -19.52 -3.48 -6.95
N LEU A 251 -18.30 -3.11 -6.52
CA LEU A 251 -17.09 -3.24 -7.36
C LEU A 251 -16.80 -4.69 -7.75
N ARG A 252 -17.06 -5.65 -6.87
CA ARG A 252 -16.93 -7.08 -7.21
C ARG A 252 -17.99 -7.53 -8.24
N ARG A 253 -19.17 -6.92 -8.23
CA ARG A 253 -20.27 -7.23 -9.16
C ARG A 253 -20.04 -6.70 -10.57
N LEU A 254 -19.25 -5.63 -10.75
CA LEU A 254 -18.82 -5.17 -12.08
C LEU A 254 -18.21 -6.29 -12.93
N PHE A 255 -17.56 -7.26 -12.27
CA PHE A 255 -16.87 -8.38 -12.92
C PHE A 255 -17.60 -9.73 -12.71
N ALA A 256 -18.89 -9.72 -12.37
CA ALA A 256 -19.61 -10.94 -11.97
C ALA A 256 -19.56 -12.07 -13.01
N ASN A 257 -19.68 -11.70 -14.30
CA ASN A 257 -19.66 -12.62 -15.44
C ASN A 257 -18.26 -13.15 -15.78
N TYR A 258 -17.20 -12.52 -15.25
CA TYR A 258 -15.80 -12.82 -15.57
C TYR A 258 -15.07 -13.30 -14.31
N LYS A 259 -15.27 -14.57 -13.95
CA LYS A 259 -14.77 -15.15 -12.68
C LYS A 259 -13.26 -14.92 -12.47
N ALA A 260 -12.45 -15.09 -13.51
CA ALA A 260 -11.00 -14.93 -13.45
C ALA A 260 -10.61 -13.48 -13.12
N ILE A 261 -11.13 -12.51 -13.89
CA ILE A 261 -10.97 -11.06 -13.66
C ILE A 261 -11.45 -10.66 -12.25
N ARG A 262 -12.64 -11.10 -11.84
CA ARG A 262 -13.20 -10.80 -10.52
C ARG A 262 -12.30 -11.27 -9.38
N HIS A 263 -11.78 -12.50 -9.47
CA HIS A 263 -10.87 -13.04 -8.47
C HIS A 263 -9.51 -12.34 -8.52
N PHE A 264 -9.03 -11.99 -9.71
CA PHE A 264 -7.79 -11.26 -9.91
C PHE A 264 -7.79 -9.86 -9.27
N ILE A 265 -8.90 -9.14 -9.36
CA ILE A 265 -9.06 -7.77 -8.85
C ILE A 265 -9.44 -7.78 -7.36
N MET A 266 -10.45 -8.58 -6.99
CA MET A 266 -11.07 -8.53 -5.65
C MET A 266 -10.58 -9.63 -4.70
N GLY A 267 -9.65 -10.47 -5.16
CA GLY A 267 -9.08 -11.58 -4.43
C GLY A 267 -9.99 -12.81 -4.32
N THR A 268 -9.40 -13.90 -3.86
CA THR A 268 -10.06 -15.15 -3.50
C THR A 268 -9.28 -15.85 -2.38
N ILE A 269 -10.00 -16.52 -1.48
CA ILE A 269 -9.43 -17.39 -0.44
C ILE A 269 -9.59 -18.87 -0.76
N LYS A 270 -10.27 -19.20 -1.87
CA LYS A 270 -10.47 -20.57 -2.35
C LYS A 270 -9.34 -20.97 -3.30
N ASN A 271 -8.87 -22.21 -3.19
CA ASN A 271 -7.79 -22.80 -3.99
C ASN A 271 -6.49 -22.00 -3.86
N GLN A 272 -5.99 -21.42 -4.96
CA GLN A 272 -4.85 -20.50 -4.96
C GLN A 272 -5.29 -19.16 -4.37
N LYS A 273 -4.92 -18.94 -3.10
CA LYS A 273 -5.20 -17.69 -2.39
C LYS A 273 -4.60 -16.52 -3.17
N LEU A 274 -5.44 -15.55 -3.52
CA LEU A 274 -5.03 -14.35 -4.25
C LEU A 274 -5.47 -13.11 -3.47
N ALA A 275 -4.52 -12.22 -3.20
CA ALA A 275 -4.78 -10.97 -2.53
C ALA A 275 -5.61 -10.02 -3.43
N SER A 276 -6.54 -9.30 -2.81
CA SER A 276 -7.28 -8.22 -3.49
C SER A 276 -6.32 -7.12 -3.92
N LYS A 277 -6.40 -6.70 -5.17
CA LYS A 277 -5.65 -5.57 -5.75
C LYS A 277 -6.29 -4.23 -5.44
N VAL A 278 -7.62 -4.20 -5.39
CA VAL A 278 -8.40 -3.03 -4.98
C VAL A 278 -8.71 -3.11 -3.49
N LYS A 279 -8.54 -1.98 -2.80
CA LYS A 279 -8.74 -1.78 -1.37
C LYS A 279 -9.69 -0.61 -1.17
N ILE A 280 -10.45 -0.69 -0.09
CA ILE A 280 -11.48 0.29 0.28
C ILE A 280 -11.34 0.50 1.77
N SER A 281 -11.24 1.75 2.22
CA SER A 281 -11.18 2.08 3.65
C SER A 281 -12.56 1.92 4.30
N ARG A 282 -12.59 1.80 5.62
CA ARG A 282 -13.80 2.17 6.38
C ARG A 282 -14.05 3.67 6.22
N PRO A 283 -15.27 4.17 6.44
CA PRO A 283 -15.50 5.59 6.43
C PRO A 283 -14.71 6.27 7.55
N TYR A 284 -14.17 7.45 7.28
CA TYR A 284 -13.54 8.31 8.27
C TYR A 284 -13.69 9.77 7.82
N ASN A 285 -13.95 10.69 8.74
CA ASN A 285 -14.09 12.12 8.45
C ASN A 285 -15.03 12.45 7.26
N GLY A 286 -16.10 11.66 7.05
CA GLY A 286 -17.04 11.83 5.92
C GLY A 286 -16.57 11.28 4.57
N GLU A 287 -15.41 10.62 4.52
CA GLU A 287 -14.75 10.14 3.31
C GLU A 287 -14.54 8.61 3.32
N ILE A 288 -14.47 8.01 2.13
CA ILE A 288 -13.88 6.69 1.91
C ILE A 288 -12.72 6.83 0.92
N ARG A 289 -11.59 6.18 1.22
CA ARG A 289 -10.48 5.96 0.28
C ARG A 289 -10.71 4.68 -0.51
N VAL A 290 -10.47 4.74 -1.82
CA VAL A 290 -10.39 3.58 -2.71
C VAL A 290 -9.05 3.61 -3.41
N TRP A 291 -8.26 2.56 -3.30
CA TRP A 291 -6.96 2.51 -3.95
C TRP A 291 -6.61 1.10 -4.39
N GLY A 292 -5.63 0.98 -5.25
CA GLY A 292 -5.14 -0.31 -5.67
C GLY A 292 -4.07 -0.21 -6.73
N TRP A 293 -3.71 -1.36 -7.28
CA TRP A 293 -2.79 -1.46 -8.40
C TRP A 293 -3.34 -2.48 -9.39
N ILE A 294 -3.38 -2.13 -10.66
CA ILE A 294 -3.86 -3.02 -11.73
C ILE A 294 -2.69 -3.17 -12.72
N PRO A 295 -2.10 -4.38 -12.83
CA PRO A 295 -0.96 -4.63 -13.71
C PRO A 295 -1.17 -4.13 -15.13
N GLU A 296 -0.11 -3.66 -15.76
CA GLU A 296 -0.14 -3.31 -17.18
C GLU A 296 -0.29 -4.56 -18.05
N LYS A 297 0.32 -5.68 -17.63
CA LYS A 297 0.21 -6.99 -18.29
C LYS A 297 -0.19 -8.06 -17.28
N SER A 298 -1.00 -9.02 -17.71
CA SER A 298 -1.42 -10.16 -16.90
C SER A 298 -2.02 -11.25 -17.79
N ASP A 299 -1.76 -12.51 -17.46
CA ASP A 299 -2.29 -13.66 -18.22
C ASP A 299 -3.81 -13.82 -18.08
N VAL A 300 -4.41 -13.12 -17.12
CA VAL A 300 -5.87 -13.09 -16.94
C VAL A 300 -6.57 -12.15 -17.91
N TYR A 301 -5.83 -11.27 -18.60
CA TYR A 301 -6.39 -10.31 -19.54
C TYR A 301 -6.75 -10.98 -20.86
N ASP A 302 -7.77 -10.43 -21.52
CA ASP A 302 -8.28 -10.88 -22.80
C ASP A 302 -8.77 -9.69 -23.63
N LYS A 303 -9.47 -9.95 -24.75
CA LYS A 303 -10.03 -8.88 -25.59
C LYS A 303 -11.07 -8.02 -24.84
N THR A 304 -11.73 -8.60 -23.84
CA THR A 304 -12.80 -7.96 -23.06
C THR A 304 -12.26 -7.14 -21.91
N TRP A 305 -11.24 -7.62 -21.20
CA TRP A 305 -10.68 -6.95 -20.02
C TRP A 305 -9.16 -6.80 -20.10
N ASP A 306 -8.75 -5.54 -19.97
CA ASP A 306 -7.38 -5.10 -19.77
C ASP A 306 -7.34 -4.08 -18.62
N ARG A 307 -6.15 -3.59 -18.26
CA ARG A 307 -5.97 -2.57 -17.21
C ARG A 307 -6.90 -1.37 -17.39
N GLU A 308 -6.97 -0.82 -18.60
CA GLU A 308 -7.69 0.41 -18.91
C GLU A 308 -9.19 0.23 -18.73
N LYS A 309 -9.76 -0.87 -19.25
CA LYS A 309 -11.18 -1.19 -19.09
C LYS A 309 -11.54 -1.45 -17.62
N ILE A 310 -10.67 -2.12 -16.88
CA ILE A 310 -10.87 -2.36 -15.44
C ILE A 310 -10.93 -1.03 -14.68
N LEU A 311 -9.94 -0.15 -14.86
CA LEU A 311 -9.89 1.13 -14.16
C LEU A 311 -11.03 2.05 -14.59
N ARG A 312 -11.40 2.05 -15.87
CA ARG A 312 -12.58 2.78 -16.37
C ARG A 312 -13.86 2.32 -15.71
N ALA A 313 -14.08 1.01 -15.58
CA ALA A 313 -15.27 0.47 -14.91
C ALA A 313 -15.35 0.89 -13.43
N ILE A 314 -14.22 0.83 -12.71
CA ILE A 314 -14.13 1.29 -11.32
C ILE A 314 -14.40 2.80 -11.24
N TYR A 315 -13.72 3.60 -12.07
CA TYR A 315 -13.88 5.05 -12.11
C TYR A 315 -15.33 5.46 -12.39
N GLN A 316 -15.96 4.88 -13.42
CA GLN A 316 -17.36 5.13 -13.78
C GLN A 316 -18.32 4.76 -12.65
N HIS A 317 -18.08 3.65 -11.95
CA HIS A 317 -18.87 3.29 -10.78
C HIS A 317 -18.73 4.34 -9.66
N LEU A 318 -17.50 4.74 -9.33
CA LEU A 318 -17.28 5.74 -8.29
C LEU A 318 -17.91 7.09 -8.64
N THR A 319 -17.71 7.58 -9.87
CA THR A 319 -18.27 8.87 -10.31
C THR A 319 -19.77 8.85 -10.43
N SER A 320 -20.40 7.72 -10.78
CA SER A 320 -21.86 7.64 -10.93
C SER A 320 -22.61 7.55 -9.61
N HIS A 321 -22.00 6.93 -8.59
CA HIS A 321 -22.68 6.66 -7.31
C HIS A 321 -22.22 7.56 -6.15
N TYR A 322 -21.06 8.19 -6.26
CA TYR A 322 -20.46 9.01 -5.20
C TYR A 322 -20.02 10.37 -5.74
N ASN A 323 -19.67 11.28 -4.84
CA ASN A 323 -18.94 12.49 -5.21
C ASN A 323 -17.45 12.15 -5.20
N LEU A 324 -16.85 11.98 -6.38
CA LEU A 324 -15.42 11.67 -6.51
C LEU A 324 -14.62 12.95 -6.28
N VAL A 325 -13.98 13.05 -5.12
CA VAL A 325 -13.19 14.23 -4.71
C VAL A 325 -11.84 14.23 -5.40
N VAL A 326 -11.18 13.06 -5.46
CA VAL A 326 -9.91 12.91 -6.16
C VAL A 326 -9.83 11.54 -6.80
N TRP A 327 -9.19 11.48 -7.97
CA TRP A 327 -8.66 10.27 -8.58
C TRP A 327 -7.27 10.57 -9.12
N ARG A 328 -6.25 9.90 -8.61
CA ARG A 328 -4.86 9.99 -9.09
C ARG A 328 -4.52 8.73 -9.85
N GLU A 329 -4.13 8.88 -11.10
CA GLU A 329 -3.73 7.78 -11.97
C GLU A 329 -2.75 8.30 -13.03
N MET A 330 -1.55 7.76 -13.06
CA MET A 330 -0.53 8.20 -14.01
C MET A 330 -0.95 7.89 -15.45
N ASN A 331 -0.59 8.77 -16.38
CA ASN A 331 -0.84 8.62 -17.82
C ASN A 331 -2.32 8.33 -18.17
N SER A 332 -3.23 9.04 -17.51
CA SER A 332 -4.67 8.86 -17.67
C SER A 332 -5.39 10.21 -17.66
N SER A 333 -6.36 10.37 -18.55
CA SER A 333 -7.24 11.55 -18.57
C SER A 333 -8.21 11.58 -17.38
N ARG A 334 -8.32 10.48 -16.62
CA ARG A 334 -9.13 10.40 -15.40
C ARG A 334 -8.46 11.05 -14.19
N ASP A 335 -7.16 11.34 -14.23
CA ASP A 335 -6.49 11.99 -13.11
C ASP A 335 -7.09 13.39 -12.88
N THR A 336 -7.73 13.59 -11.73
CA THR A 336 -8.46 14.82 -11.42
C THR A 336 -7.53 15.98 -11.02
N VAL A 337 -6.24 15.70 -10.82
CA VAL A 337 -5.25 16.71 -10.40
C VAL A 337 -4.26 17.03 -11.53
N SER A 338 -3.75 15.99 -12.21
CA SER A 338 -2.77 16.15 -13.28
C SER A 338 -3.08 15.24 -14.48
N PRO A 339 -4.15 15.52 -15.25
CA PRO A 339 -4.56 14.70 -16.38
C PRO A 339 -3.40 14.40 -17.35
N ASN A 340 -3.28 13.14 -17.76
CA ASN A 340 -2.28 12.65 -18.72
C ASN A 340 -0.81 12.82 -18.30
N LEU A 341 -0.52 13.14 -17.03
CA LEU A 341 0.85 13.22 -16.55
C LEU A 341 1.53 11.84 -16.60
N SER A 342 2.50 11.68 -17.50
CA SER A 342 3.21 10.41 -17.74
C SER A 342 4.56 10.31 -17.00
N ASN A 343 5.12 11.44 -16.55
CA ASN A 343 6.39 11.46 -15.84
C ASN A 343 6.22 11.02 -14.38
N ALA A 344 6.72 9.82 -14.05
CA ALA A 344 6.60 9.23 -12.72
C ALA A 344 7.24 10.08 -11.60
N LYS A 345 8.33 10.81 -11.87
CA LYS A 345 8.98 11.68 -10.88
C LYS A 345 8.09 12.87 -10.54
N ILE A 346 7.51 13.52 -11.56
CA ILE A 346 6.59 14.65 -11.36
C ILE A 346 5.29 14.17 -10.69
N PHE A 347 4.76 13.02 -11.11
CA PHE A 347 3.57 12.43 -10.48
C PHE A 347 3.82 12.13 -9.00
N LEU A 348 4.94 11.51 -8.64
CA LEU A 348 5.32 11.29 -7.25
C LEU A 348 5.44 12.61 -6.46
N LYS A 349 6.13 13.62 -7.01
CA LYS A 349 6.26 14.94 -6.36
C LYS A 349 4.89 15.51 -5.99
N SER A 350 3.92 15.42 -6.92
CA SER A 350 2.55 15.89 -6.69
C SER A 350 1.75 15.05 -5.67
N LEU A 351 2.15 13.83 -5.37
CA LEU A 351 1.55 13.01 -4.31
C LEU A 351 2.19 13.30 -2.96
N LEU A 352 3.49 13.60 -2.95
CA LEU A 352 4.25 13.89 -1.75
C LEU A 352 4.13 15.36 -1.32
N ASN A 353 3.64 16.26 -2.19
CA ASN A 353 3.79 17.71 -2.02
C ASN A 353 5.25 18.12 -1.81
N CYS A 354 6.19 17.45 -2.48
CA CYS A 354 7.57 17.91 -2.51
C CYS A 354 7.57 19.28 -3.22
N GLY A 355 7.96 20.35 -2.52
CA GLY A 355 8.27 21.63 -3.17
C GLY A 355 9.28 21.45 -4.31
N GLU A 356 9.38 22.45 -5.19
CA GLU A 356 10.22 22.37 -6.40
C GLU A 356 11.65 21.86 -6.14
#